data_AF-A0AA91EUE1-F1
#
_entry.id   AF-A0AA91EUE1-F1
#
_cell.length_a   1.000
_cell.length_b   1.000
_cell.length_c   1.000
_cell.angle_alpha   90.00
_cell.angle_beta   90.00
_cell.angle_gamma   90.00
#
_symmetry.space_group_name_H-M   'P 1'
#
loop_
_entity.id
_entity.type
_entity.pdbx_description
1 polymer ?
#
loop_
_entity_poly.entity_id
_entity_poly.type
_entity_poly.pdbx_seq_one_letter_code
_entity_poly.pdbx_strand_id
1 'polypeptide(L)'
;MTETGPDSTQTDETDDGEVTTPEAESDATEADTETFSREYVEGLRRENAKYRSQAKGSEELRHQLHDALVRLDGRLADPTDLAYADEHLDDITAAITDLIERKPHLARKPSGDVGQGNRGTGESANLLGILRQFT
;
A
#
# COMPACT_ATOMS: atom_id res chain seq x y z
N MET A 1 10.42 43.44 38.09
CA MET A 1 11.05 42.73 36.96
C MET A 1 9.90 42.12 36.15
N THR A 2 9.87 42.44 34.88
CA THR A 2 8.86 42.10 33.85
C THR A 2 9.06 40.70 33.26
N GLU A 3 8.12 40.30 32.38
CA GLU A 3 7.98 39.07 31.56
C GLU A 3 7.12 37.95 32.18
N THR A 4 5.88 37.66 31.74
CA THR A 4 5.30 37.36 30.39
C THR A 4 5.91 36.09 29.80
N GLY A 5 5.23 35.01 29.42
CA GLY A 5 3.80 34.64 29.28
C GLY A 5 3.69 33.11 29.00
N PRO A 6 2.49 32.55 28.79
CA PRO A 6 2.26 31.11 28.64
C PRO A 6 2.63 30.58 27.25
N ASP A 7 3.36 29.46 27.22
CA ASP A 7 3.78 28.74 26.02
C ASP A 7 2.63 27.87 25.49
N SER A 8 2.11 28.26 24.33
CA SER A 8 1.20 27.46 23.50
C SER A 8 1.33 27.99 22.08
N THR A 9 2.14 27.35 21.24
CA THR A 9 1.95 27.43 19.79
C THR A 9 2.37 26.12 19.14
N GLN A 10 1.36 25.45 18.61
CA GLN A 10 1.41 24.32 17.70
C GLN A 10 1.90 24.86 16.36
N THR A 11 3.13 24.48 15.96
CA THR A 11 3.69 24.85 14.65
C THR A 11 3.16 23.88 13.60
N ASP A 12 2.17 24.32 12.84
CA ASP A 12 1.78 23.76 11.55
C ASP A 12 2.65 24.49 10.50
N GLU A 13 3.70 23.83 10.03
CA GLU A 13 4.53 24.30 8.91
C GLU A 13 3.70 24.22 7.62
N THR A 14 2.99 25.29 7.29
CA THR A 14 2.56 25.55 5.92
C THR A 14 3.76 26.11 5.16
N ASP A 15 4.42 25.22 4.41
CA ASP A 15 5.40 25.55 3.37
C ASP A 15 4.72 26.45 2.33
N ASP A 16 4.94 27.76 2.45
CA ASP A 16 4.45 28.79 1.54
C ASP A 16 5.33 28.74 0.28
N GLY A 17 5.08 27.72 -0.54
CA GLY A 17 5.63 27.60 -1.87
C GLY A 17 5.10 28.74 -2.75
N GLU A 18 5.95 29.75 -2.94
CA GLU A 18 5.79 30.87 -3.85
C GLU A 18 5.20 30.42 -5.20
N VAL A 19 3.88 30.62 -5.37
CA VAL A 19 3.21 30.46 -6.66
C VAL A 19 3.61 31.65 -7.52
N THR A 20 4.70 31.51 -8.27
CA THR A 20 4.95 32.35 -9.45
C THR A 20 3.81 32.11 -10.43
N THR A 21 2.84 33.02 -10.40
CA THR A 21 1.84 33.14 -11.46
C THR A 21 2.58 33.69 -12.68
N PRO A 22 2.58 33.00 -13.84
CA PRO A 22 3.11 33.61 -15.04
C PRO A 22 2.24 34.82 -15.37
N GLU A 23 2.81 36.02 -15.23
CA GLU A 23 2.22 37.28 -15.67
C GLU A 23 2.08 37.22 -17.20
N ALA A 24 0.94 36.72 -17.66
CA ALA A 24 0.57 36.77 -19.06
C ALA A 24 0.15 38.21 -19.37
N GLU A 25 1.01 38.94 -20.09
CA GLU A 25 0.63 40.18 -20.76
C GLU A 25 -0.56 39.89 -21.69
N SER A 26 -1.76 40.21 -21.21
CA SER A 26 -3.01 40.05 -21.93
C SER A 26 -3.22 41.23 -22.87
N ASP A 27 -2.66 41.15 -24.08
CA ASP A 27 -3.20 41.87 -25.24
C ASP A 27 -4.41 41.09 -25.77
N ALA A 28 -5.52 41.18 -25.03
CA ALA A 28 -6.79 40.56 -25.39
C ALA A 28 -7.50 41.46 -26.41
N THR A 29 -7.22 41.25 -27.70
CA THR A 29 -8.24 41.54 -28.72
C THR A 29 -9.47 40.72 -28.36
N GLU A 30 -10.63 41.37 -28.22
CA GLU A 30 -11.94 40.73 -28.01
C GLU A 30 -12.29 39.84 -29.21
N ALA A 31 -11.65 38.68 -29.30
CA ALA A 31 -12.12 37.57 -30.10
C ALA A 31 -13.27 36.95 -29.29
N ASP A 32 -14.47 37.00 -29.87
CA ASP A 32 -15.66 36.25 -29.45
C ASP A 32 -15.26 34.96 -28.73
N THR A 33 -15.36 34.93 -27.41
CA THR A 33 -15.10 33.72 -26.64
C THR A 33 -16.22 32.75 -26.92
N GLU A 34 -16.03 31.88 -27.91
CA GLU A 34 -16.95 30.80 -28.25
C GLU A 34 -17.16 29.92 -27.00
N THR A 35 -18.27 30.15 -26.31
CA THR A 35 -18.61 29.42 -25.10
C THR A 35 -19.27 28.11 -25.50
N PHE A 36 -18.70 26.99 -25.05
CA PHE A 36 -19.26 25.67 -25.32
C PHE A 36 -20.67 25.52 -24.75
N SER A 37 -21.54 24.78 -25.46
CA SER A 37 -22.89 24.50 -24.96
C SER A 37 -22.84 23.71 -23.66
N ARG A 38 -23.81 23.97 -22.77
CA ARG A 38 -23.92 23.26 -21.49
C ARG A 38 -24.00 21.74 -21.68
N GLU A 39 -24.78 21.29 -22.66
CA GLU A 39 -24.95 19.88 -22.98
C GLU A 39 -23.63 19.20 -23.36
N TYR A 40 -22.80 19.86 -24.17
CA TYR A 40 -21.49 19.35 -24.58
C TYR A 40 -20.56 19.15 -23.38
N VAL A 41 -20.44 20.16 -22.51
CA VAL A 41 -19.57 20.07 -21.33
C VAL A 41 -20.09 19.03 -20.33
N GLU A 42 -21.41 18.91 -20.17
CA GLU A 42 -22.00 17.85 -19.34
C GLU A 42 -21.76 16.45 -19.91
N GLY A 43 -21.80 16.29 -21.24
CA GLY A 43 -21.39 15.06 -21.92
C GLY A 43 -19.94 14.71 -21.61
N LEU A 44 -19.03 15.67 -21.80
CA LEU A 44 -17.62 15.51 -21.54
C LEU A 44 -17.33 15.17 -20.07
N ARG A 45 -18.05 15.76 -19.11
CA ARG A 45 -17.91 15.40 -17.67
C ARG A 45 -18.33 13.96 -17.40
N ARG A 46 -19.43 13.50 -18.00
CA ARG A 46 -19.90 12.11 -17.85
C ARG A 46 -18.92 11.12 -18.45
N GLU A 47 -18.39 11.41 -19.63
CA GLU A 47 -17.37 10.59 -20.29
C GLU A 47 -16.09 10.51 -19.46
N ASN A 48 -15.57 11.66 -19.01
CA ASN A 48 -14.38 11.70 -18.16
C ASN A 48 -14.60 10.98 -16.81
N ALA A 49 -15.79 11.08 -16.22
CA ALA A 49 -16.13 10.32 -15.03
C ALA A 49 -16.05 8.81 -15.27
N LYS A 50 -16.61 8.34 -16.40
CA LYS A 50 -16.55 6.93 -16.80
C LYS A 50 -15.11 6.46 -16.99
N TYR A 51 -14.28 7.20 -17.72
CA TYR A 51 -12.88 6.83 -17.91
C TYR A 51 -12.10 6.76 -16.60
N ARG A 52 -12.31 7.72 -15.68
CA ARG A 52 -11.69 7.68 -14.34
C ARG A 52 -12.14 6.45 -13.55
N SER A 53 -13.42 6.09 -13.59
CA SER A 53 -13.90 4.88 -12.90
C SER A 53 -13.32 3.59 -13.52
N GLN A 54 -13.20 3.52 -14.85
CA GLN A 54 -12.63 2.37 -15.54
C GLN A 54 -11.14 2.23 -15.27
N ALA A 55 -10.40 3.34 -15.29
CA ALA A 55 -8.97 3.35 -14.95
C ALA A 55 -8.74 2.85 -13.52
N LYS A 56 -9.51 3.34 -12.54
CA LYS A 56 -9.46 2.85 -11.15
C LYS A 56 -9.76 1.36 -11.04
N GLY A 57 -10.79 0.88 -11.76
CA GLY A 57 -11.13 -0.54 -11.77
C GLY A 57 -10.03 -1.41 -12.40
N SER A 58 -9.39 -0.93 -13.46
CA SER A 58 -8.27 -1.65 -14.08
C SER A 58 -7.06 -1.74 -13.16
N GLU A 59 -6.79 -0.68 -12.38
CA GLU A 59 -5.67 -0.65 -11.45
C GLU A 59 -5.84 -1.70 -10.34
N GLU A 60 -7.02 -1.72 -9.72
CA GLU A 60 -7.36 -2.72 -8.72
C GLU A 60 -7.21 -4.15 -9.25
N LEU A 61 -7.67 -4.42 -10.48
CA LEU A 61 -7.52 -5.73 -11.11
C LEU A 61 -6.06 -6.12 -11.38
N ARG A 62 -5.21 -5.15 -11.78
CA ARG A 62 -3.78 -5.41 -11.97
C ARG A 62 -3.10 -5.78 -10.65
N HIS A 63 -3.38 -5.05 -9.58
CA HIS A 63 -2.89 -5.36 -8.24
C HIS A 63 -3.30 -6.77 -7.80
N GLN A 64 -4.60 -7.11 -7.96
CA GLN A 64 -5.10 -8.44 -7.61
C GLN A 64 -4.46 -9.55 -8.43
N LEU A 65 -4.22 -9.31 -9.73
CA LEU A 65 -3.56 -10.27 -10.61
C LEU A 65 -2.10 -10.48 -10.24
N HIS A 66 -1.34 -9.41 -9.97
CA HIS A 66 0.03 -9.49 -9.47
C HIS A 66 0.09 -10.35 -8.20
N ASP A 67 -0.75 -10.02 -7.23
CA ASP A 67 -0.90 -10.75 -5.98
C ASP A 67 -1.22 -12.24 -6.18
N ALA A 68 -2.10 -12.56 -7.12
CA ALA A 68 -2.45 -13.95 -7.45
C ALA A 68 -1.27 -14.70 -8.09
N LEU A 69 -0.51 -14.06 -8.98
CA LEU A 69 0.65 -14.67 -9.63
C LEU A 69 1.78 -14.92 -8.63
N VAL A 70 2.04 -13.98 -7.72
CA VAL A 70 3.04 -14.15 -6.66
C VAL A 70 2.66 -15.30 -5.72
N ARG A 71 1.38 -15.40 -5.35
CA ARG A 71 0.87 -16.53 -4.55
C ARG A 71 0.99 -17.86 -5.27
N LEU A 72 0.75 -17.89 -6.58
CA LEU A 72 0.86 -19.10 -7.40
C LEU A 72 2.30 -19.61 -7.49
N ASP A 73 3.28 -18.70 -7.63
CA ASP A 73 4.70 -19.06 -7.63
C ASP A 73 5.15 -19.64 -6.27
N GLY A 74 4.69 -19.05 -5.17
CA GLY A 74 4.77 -19.66 -3.82
C GLY A 74 6.17 -19.72 -3.19
N ARG A 75 7.21 -19.23 -3.87
CA ARG A 75 8.60 -19.17 -3.36
C ARG A 75 8.77 -18.16 -2.23
N LEU A 76 8.00 -17.08 -2.21
CA LEU A 76 8.03 -16.09 -1.13
C LEU A 76 7.31 -16.58 0.13
N ALA A 77 7.85 -16.20 1.29
CA ALA A 77 7.25 -16.39 2.60
C ALA A 77 5.92 -15.64 2.70
N ASP A 78 5.96 -14.34 2.38
CA ASP A 78 4.81 -13.46 2.30
C ASP A 78 4.67 -12.93 0.85
N PRO A 79 3.51 -13.11 0.19
CA PRO A 79 3.29 -12.58 -1.16
C PRO A 79 3.31 -11.05 -1.21
N THR A 80 3.11 -10.36 -0.08
CA THR A 80 3.13 -8.89 0.00
C THR A 80 4.53 -8.29 0.04
N ASP A 81 5.57 -9.12 0.17
CA ASP A 81 6.98 -8.68 0.15
C ASP A 81 7.42 -8.16 -1.22
N LEU A 82 6.77 -8.59 -2.30
CA LEU A 82 6.97 -8.05 -3.63
C LEU A 82 5.96 -6.91 -3.85
N ALA A 83 6.46 -5.67 -3.83
CA ALA A 83 5.65 -4.51 -4.15
C ALA A 83 5.21 -4.56 -5.62
N TYR A 84 3.98 -4.09 -5.88
CA TYR A 84 3.47 -3.96 -7.23
C TYR A 84 4.33 -3.00 -8.06
N ALA A 85 4.71 -3.45 -9.25
CA ALA A 85 5.32 -2.63 -10.29
C ALA A 85 4.77 -3.11 -11.63
N ASP A 86 4.47 -2.20 -12.55
CA ASP A 86 3.87 -2.53 -13.86
C ASP A 86 4.78 -3.50 -14.64
N GLU A 87 6.10 -3.36 -14.48
CA GLU A 87 7.10 -4.20 -15.14
C GLU A 87 7.07 -5.65 -14.64
N HIS A 88 6.57 -5.90 -13.43
CA HIS A 88 6.47 -7.27 -12.90
C HIS A 88 5.39 -8.10 -13.61
N LEU A 89 4.39 -7.45 -14.23
CA LEU A 89 3.31 -8.17 -14.90
C LEU A 89 3.77 -8.91 -16.17
N ASP A 90 4.86 -8.46 -16.79
CA ASP A 90 5.46 -9.11 -17.95
C ASP A 90 6.21 -10.39 -17.56
N ASP A 91 6.93 -10.38 -16.43
CA ASP A 91 7.62 -11.55 -15.88
C ASP A 91 7.75 -11.52 -14.35
N ILE A 92 6.71 -12.01 -13.68
CA ILE A 92 6.68 -12.17 -12.21
C ILE A 92 7.80 -13.10 -11.74
N THR A 93 8.16 -14.12 -12.54
CA THR A 93 9.10 -15.15 -12.09
C THR A 93 10.53 -14.64 -12.01
N ALA A 94 10.93 -13.79 -12.96
CA ALA A 94 12.19 -13.08 -12.95
C ALA A 94 12.26 -12.11 -11.76
N ALA A 95 11.22 -11.29 -11.57
CA ALA A 95 11.15 -10.33 -10.45
C ALA A 95 11.29 -11.00 -9.07
N ILE A 96 10.62 -12.15 -8.88
CA ILE A 96 10.76 -12.95 -7.65
C ILE A 96 12.18 -13.49 -7.50
N THR A 97 12.79 -13.96 -8.59
CA THR A 97 14.16 -14.49 -8.56
C THR A 97 15.16 -13.41 -8.14
N ASP A 98 15.12 -12.25 -8.78
CA ASP A 98 15.97 -11.10 -8.45
C ASP A 98 15.77 -10.63 -7.01
N LEU A 99 14.51 -10.62 -6.53
CA LEU A 99 14.20 -10.27 -5.15
C LEU A 99 14.82 -11.26 -4.16
N ILE A 100 14.71 -12.56 -4.42
CA ILE A 100 15.26 -13.62 -3.57
C ILE A 100 16.78 -13.58 -3.58
N GLU A 101 17.41 -13.36 -4.74
CA GLU A 101 18.87 -13.22 -4.84
C GLU A 101 19.39 -12.07 -3.99
N ARG A 102 18.70 -10.92 -4.02
CA ARG A 102 19.04 -9.76 -3.18
C ARG A 102 18.68 -9.95 -1.71
N LYS A 103 17.58 -10.63 -1.42
CA LYS A 103 17.01 -10.81 -0.08
C LYS A 103 16.62 -12.29 0.16
N PRO A 104 17.60 -13.17 0.41
CA PRO A 104 17.36 -14.61 0.48
C PRO A 104 16.49 -15.02 1.69
N HIS A 105 16.39 -14.17 2.71
CA HIS A 105 15.54 -14.43 3.88
C HIS A 105 14.04 -14.38 3.55
N LEU A 106 13.62 -13.71 2.48
CA LEU A 106 12.21 -13.63 2.09
C LEU A 106 11.66 -14.97 1.57
N ALA A 107 12.52 -15.87 1.11
CA ALA A 107 12.11 -17.22 0.71
C ALA A 107 12.02 -18.21 1.90
N ARG A 108 12.48 -17.82 3.09
CA ARG A 108 12.62 -18.73 4.21
C ARG A 108 11.31 -18.85 5.00
N LYS A 109 10.55 -19.92 4.78
CA LYS A 109 9.44 -20.33 5.66
C LYS A 109 9.99 -21.21 6.80
N PRO A 110 10.00 -20.75 8.07
CA PRO A 110 10.35 -21.63 9.18
C PRO A 110 9.31 -22.76 9.25
N SER A 111 9.77 -24.00 9.17
CA SER A 111 8.95 -25.20 9.29
C SER A 111 9.43 -26.04 10.47
N GLY A 112 8.48 -26.67 11.17
CA GLY A 112 8.74 -27.52 12.34
C GLY A 112 8.56 -26.83 13.70
N ASP A 113 8.86 -27.58 14.76
CA ASP A 113 8.83 -27.08 16.14
C ASP A 113 9.99 -26.10 16.36
N VAL A 114 9.64 -24.82 16.51
CA VAL A 114 10.57 -23.71 16.79
C VAL A 114 11.16 -23.80 18.20
N GLY A 115 10.67 -24.74 19.01
CA GLY A 115 11.21 -25.10 20.30
C GLY A 115 10.92 -24.09 21.40
N GLN A 116 9.97 -23.18 21.18
CA GLN A 116 9.57 -22.13 22.11
C GLN A 116 8.39 -22.59 22.96
N GLY A 117 8.53 -22.48 24.29
CA GLY A 117 7.50 -22.87 25.27
C GLY A 117 7.95 -24.00 26.20
N ASN A 118 7.29 -24.11 27.36
CA ASN A 118 7.54 -25.20 28.31
C ASN A 118 7.05 -26.52 27.69
N ARG A 119 7.98 -27.25 27.07
CA ARG A 119 7.75 -28.60 26.55
C ARG A 119 7.74 -29.54 27.73
N GLY A 120 6.63 -29.56 28.47
CA GLY A 120 6.41 -30.59 29.49
C GLY A 120 6.81 -31.93 28.87
N THR A 121 7.82 -32.57 29.45
CA THR A 121 8.20 -33.94 29.06
C THR A 121 6.91 -34.73 29.01
N GLY A 122 6.60 -35.33 27.86
CA GLY A 122 5.33 -36.00 27.59
C GLY A 122 5.07 -37.21 28.47
N GLU A 123 4.95 -37.00 29.78
CA GLU A 123 4.31 -37.90 30.70
C GLU A 123 2.82 -37.66 30.52
N SER A 124 2.14 -38.66 29.96
CA SER A 124 0.68 -38.68 29.99
C SER A 124 0.24 -38.46 31.43
N ALA A 125 -0.59 -37.43 31.68
CA ALA A 125 -1.03 -37.10 33.01
C ALA A 125 -1.63 -38.34 33.69
N ASN A 126 -0.88 -38.92 34.64
CA ASN A 126 -1.30 -40.14 35.32
C ASN A 126 -2.32 -39.75 36.40
N LEU A 127 -3.59 -39.74 36.00
CA LEU A 127 -4.72 -39.37 36.88
C LEU A 127 -4.76 -40.22 38.16
N LEU A 128 -4.37 -41.50 38.07
CA LEU A 128 -4.26 -42.40 39.22
C LEU A 128 -3.12 -42.01 40.18
N GLY A 129 -2.01 -41.49 39.65
CA GLY A 129 -0.91 -40.94 40.44
C GLY A 129 -1.32 -39.69 41.20
N ILE A 130 -2.05 -38.78 40.54
CA ILE A 130 -2.54 -37.54 41.15
C ILE A 130 -3.56 -37.84 42.26
N LEU A 131 -4.52 -38.76 42.04
CA LEU A 131 -5.52 -39.12 43.05
C LEU A 131 -4.91 -39.76 44.31
N ARG A 132 -3.82 -40.52 44.19
CA ARG A 132 -3.12 -41.10 45.36
C ARG A 132 -2.34 -40.08 46.18
N GLN A 133 -2.06 -38.89 45.64
CA GLN A 133 -1.33 -37.84 46.36
C GLN A 133 -2.25 -37.03 47.29
N PHE A 134 -3.57 -37.10 47.09
CA PHE A 134 -4.57 -36.35 47.86
C PHE A 134 -5.28 -37.20 48.94
N THR A 135 -4.87 -38.45 49.14
CA THR A 135 -5.40 -39.37 50.16
C THR A 135 -4.32 -39.76 51.14
#